data_AF-A0A4D4JQN7-F1
#
_entry.id   AF-A0A4D4JQN7-F1
#
_cell.length_a   1.000
_cell.length_b   1.000
_cell.length_c   1.000
_cell.angle_alpha   90.00
_cell.angle_beta   90.00
_cell.angle_gamma   90.00
#
_symmetry.space_group_name_H-M   'P 1'
#
loop_
_entity.id
_entity.type
_entity.pdbx_description
1 polymer ?
#
loop_
_entity_poly.entity_id
_entity_poly.type
_entity_poly.pdbx_seq_one_letter_code
_entity_poly.pdbx_strand_id
1 'polypeptide(L)' 'MARKFRWTRALYRRAHREARIYDGHGFMYHREPALVRRYRELWDKHPQHDDPLMLPRWRRYPLDDEPF' A
#
# COMPACT_ATOMS: atom_id res chain seq x y z
N MET A 1 -0.73 23.68 -4.64
CA MET A 1 -1.52 22.47 -4.31
C MET A 1 -0.59 21.31 -4.03
N ALA A 2 -0.56 20.78 -2.81
CA ALA A 2 0.25 19.61 -2.49
C ALA A 2 -0.30 18.39 -3.24
N ARG A 3 0.55 17.66 -3.97
CA ARG A 3 0.17 16.42 -4.66
C ARG A 3 -0.35 15.43 -3.62
N LYS A 4 -1.63 15.08 -3.69
CA LYS A 4 -2.24 14.07 -2.82
C LYS A 4 -1.47 12.76 -2.99
N PHE A 5 -1.03 12.18 -1.88
CA PHE A 5 -0.35 10.89 -1.88
C PHE A 5 -1.29 9.83 -2.45
N ARG A 6 -0.80 9.07 -3.44
CA ARG A 6 -1.54 7.99 -4.08
C ARG A 6 -0.70 6.72 -4.07
N TRP A 7 -1.30 5.63 -3.61
CA TRP A 7 -0.67 4.32 -3.69
C TRP A 7 -0.54 3.88 -5.15
N THR A 8 0.68 3.59 -5.57
CA THR A 8 0.98 2.89 -6.82
C THR A 8 1.52 1.51 -6.49
N ARG A 9 1.44 0.56 -7.43
CA ARG A 9 1.95 -0.82 -7.22
C ARG A 9 3.45 -0.85 -6.90
N ALA A 10 4.23 0.04 -7.51
CA ALA A 10 5.66 0.18 -7.22
C ALA A 10 5.88 0.70 -5.78
N LEU A 11 5.13 1.72 -5.37
CA LEU A 11 5.21 2.28 -4.03
C LEU A 11 4.78 1.29 -2.95
N TYR A 12 3.72 0.52 -3.22
CA TYR A 12 3.24 -0.54 -2.35
C TYR A 12 4.30 -1.64 -2.16
N ARG A 13 4.90 -2.14 -3.24
CA ARG A 13 5.97 -3.15 -3.16
C ARG A 13 7.17 -2.65 -2.37
N ARG A 14 7.53 -1.38 -2.57
CA ARG A 14 8.59 -0.73 -1.79
C ARG A 14 8.21 -0.64 -0.32
N ALA A 15 6.98 -0.22 0.00
CA ALA A 15 6.50 -0.11 1.36
C ALA A 15 6.45 -1.47 2.07
N HIS A 16 6.01 -2.54 1.39
CA HIS A 16 6.07 -3.91 1.89
C HIS A 16 7.52 -4.35 2.17
N ARG A 17 8.44 -4.11 1.23
CA ARG A 17 9.87 -4.42 1.46
C ARG A 17 10.44 -3.66 2.65
N GLU A 18 10.15 -2.37 2.76
CA GLU A 18 10.61 -1.54 3.88
C GLU A 18 9.98 -1.96 5.21
N ALA A 19 8.71 -2.36 5.22
CA ALA A 19 8.04 -2.89 6.41
C ALA A 19 8.72 -4.17 6.90
N ARG A 20 9.03 -5.13 6.01
CA ARG A 20 9.75 -6.36 6.39
C ARG A 20 11.14 -6.08 6.96
N ILE A 21 11.87 -5.12 6.38
CA ILE A 21 13.18 -4.71 6.90
C ILE A 21 13.02 -4.05 8.27
N TYR A 22 12.01 -3.19 8.43
CA TYR A 22 11.72 -2.54 9.70
C TYR A 22 11.27 -3.53 10.78
N ASP A 23 10.49 -4.55 10.45
CA ASP A 23 10.07 -5.57 11.41
C ASP A 23 11.27 -6.40 11.90
N GLY A 24 12.26 -6.67 11.03
CA GLY A 24 13.47 -7.41 11.38
C GLY A 24 14.58 -6.58 12.02
N HIS A 25 14.70 -5.29 11.67
CA HIS A 25 15.81 -4.41 12.05
C HIS A 25 15.35 -3.07 12.63
N GLY A 26 14.11 -3.01 13.15
CA GLY A 26 13.50 -1.79 13.65
C GLY A 26 14.30 -1.10 14.75
N PHE A 27 15.08 -1.87 15.53
CA PHE A 27 15.99 -1.35 16.55
C PHE A 27 17.13 -0.48 15.98
N MET A 28 17.47 -0.60 14.69
CA MET A 28 18.46 0.24 14.02
C MET A 28 17.89 1.60 13.59
N TYR A 29 16.57 1.77 13.64
CA TYR A 29 15.89 3.00 13.23
C TYR A 29 15.50 3.84 14.45
N HIS A 30 15.88 5.12 14.44
CA HIS A 30 15.43 6.06 15.48
C HIS A 30 13.92 6.32 15.47
N ARG A 31 13.27 6.16 14.32
CA ARG A 31 11.81 6.28 14.14
C ARG A 31 11.36 5.44 12.95
N GLU A 32 10.13 4.94 13.01
CA GLU A 32 9.50 4.25 11.88
C GLU A 32 9.45 5.13 10.61
N PRO A 33 9.86 4.62 9.44
CA PRO A 33 9.73 5.34 8.19
C PRO A 33 8.26 5.68 7.90
N ALA A 34 8.00 6.91 7.43
CA ALA A 34 6.63 7.36 7.13
C ALA A 34 5.91 6.47 6.10
N LEU A 35 6.66 5.80 5.22
CA LEU A 35 6.12 4.86 4.24
C LEU A 35 5.64 3.55 4.90
N VAL A 36 6.38 3.05 5.89
CA VAL A 36 6.01 1.87 6.68
C VAL A 36 4.77 2.17 7.52
N ARG A 37 4.71 3.35 8.15
CA ARG A 37 3.53 3.77 8.91
C ARG A 37 2.27 3.82 8.03
N ARG A 38 2.35 4.47 6.87
CA ARG A 38 1.24 4.51 5.90
C ARG A 38 0.85 3.12 5.37
N TYR A 39 1.82 2.22 5.25
CA TYR A 39 1.56 0.84 4.87
C TYR A 39 0.75 0.13 5.95
N ARG A 40 1.14 0.24 7.23
CA ARG A 40 0.35 -0.32 8.33
C ARG A 40 -1.06 0.30 8.42
N GLU A 41 -1.18 1.61 8.26
CA GLU A 41 -2.49 2.29 8.18
C GLU A 41 -3.37 1.76 7.02
N LEU A 42 -2.77 1.31 5.91
CA LEU A 42 -3.49 0.67 4.81
C LEU A 42 -3.95 -0.74 5.19
N TRP A 43 -3.11 -1.50 5.88
CA TRP A 43 -3.42 -2.84 6.37
C TRP A 43 -4.49 -2.86 7.45
N ASP A 44 -4.49 -1.88 8.35
CA ASP A 44 -5.54 -1.73 9.37
C ASP A 44 -6.91 -1.47 8.73
N LYS A 45 -6.94 -0.80 7.57
CA LYS A 45 -8.18 -0.51 6.83
C LYS A 45 -8.61 -1.65 5.91
N HIS A 46 -7.65 -2.41 5.38
CA HIS A 46 -7.89 -3.50 4.42
C HIS A 46 -7.05 -4.74 4.79
N PRO A 47 -7.41 -5.46 5.87
CA PRO A 47 -6.64 -6.61 6.31
C PRO A 47 -6.68 -7.75 5.29
N GLN A 48 -5.52 -8.05 4.68
CA GLN A 48 -5.05 -9.22 3.89
C GLN A 48 -5.93 -9.86 2.80
N HIS A 49 -7.26 -9.79 2.88
CA HIS A 49 -8.21 -10.41 1.95
C HIS A 49 -8.80 -9.45 0.93
N ASP A 50 -8.68 -8.14 1.17
CA ASP A 50 -9.33 -7.12 0.35
C ASP A 50 -8.35 -6.00 -0.04
N ASP A 51 -7.08 -6.35 -0.24
CA ASP A 51 -6.08 -5.38 -0.71
C ASP A 51 -6.30 -5.11 -2.21
N PRO A 52 -6.84 -3.93 -2.58
CA PRO A 52 -7.15 -3.62 -3.97
C PRO A 52 -5.88 -3.62 -4.83
N LEU A 53 -4.69 -3.42 -4.27
CA LEU A 53 -3.45 -3.36 -5.04
C LEU A 53 -2.88 -4.73 -5.40
N MET A 54 -3.31 -5.79 -4.70
CA MET A 54 -3.02 -7.18 -5.05
C MET A 54 -4.01 -7.73 -6.07
N LEU A 55 -5.19 -7.11 -6.22
CA LEU A 55 -6.15 -7.51 -7.23
C LEU A 55 -5.65 -7.18 -8.66
N PRO A 56 -5.88 -8.09 -9.63
CA PRO A 56 -5.59 -7.80 -11.03
C PRO A 56 -6.40 -6.59 -11.50
N ARG A 57 -5.88 -5.87 -12.50
CA ARG A 57 -6.36 -4.52 -12.89
C ARG A 57 -7.86 -4.48 -13.21
N TRP A 58 -8.40 -5.55 -13.77
CA TRP A 58 -9.82 -5.72 -14.11
C TRP A 58 -10.77 -5.82 -12.91
N ARG A 59 -10.23 -6.06 -11.70
CA ARG A 59 -11.01 -6.15 -10.45
C ARG A 59 -10.88 -4.91 -9.56
N ARG A 60 -9.99 -3.97 -9.94
CA ARG A 60 -9.70 -2.72 -9.20
C ARG A 60 -10.60 -1.56 -9.59
N TYR A 61 -11.15 -1.62 -10.81
CA TYR A 61 -12.14 -0.70 -11.30
C TYR A 61 -13.44 -1.51 -11.38
N PRO A 62 -14.56 -1.07 -10.82
CA PRO A 62 -15.84 -1.56 -11.31
C PRO A 62 -15.82 -1.32 -12.83
N LEU A 63 -16.27 -2.32 -13.60
CA LEU A 63 -16.54 -2.17 -15.02
C LEU A 63 -17.66 -1.13 -15.18
N ASP A 64 -17.32 0.15 -15.06
CA ASP A 64 -18.07 1.20 -15.73
C ASP A 64 -17.63 1.14 -17.18
N ASP A 65 -18.36 0.34 -17.95
CA ASP A 65 -18.71 0.70 -19.32
C ASP A 65 -20.18 0.29 -19.52
N GLU A 66 -21.06 1.28 -19.37
CA GLU A 66 -22.10 1.54 -20.37
C GLU A 66 -21.46 1.50 -21.79
N PRO A 67 -22.20 1.20 -22.87
CA PRO A 67 -22.65 -0.12 -23.28
C PRO A 67 -22.05 -0.61 -24.63
N PHE A 68 -22.09 -1.96 -24.79
CA PHE A 68 -21.91 -2.87 -25.94
C PHE A 68 -20.54 -2.98 -26.64
#